data_AF-A0A924I759-F1
#
_entry.id   AF-A0A924I759-F1
#
_cell.length_a   1.000
_cell.length_b   1.000
_cell.length_c   1.000
_cell.angle_alpha   90.00
_cell.angle_beta   90.00
_cell.angle_gamma   90.00
#
_symmetry.space_group_name_H-M   'P 1'
#
loop_
_entity.id
_entity.type
_entity.pdbx_description
1 polymer ?
#
loop_
_entity_poly.entity_id
_entity_poly.type
_entity_poly.pdbx_seq_one_letter_code
_entity_poly.pdbx_strand_id
1 'polypeptide(L)'
;MESQIFLNGITLEQLAEALQPLLQLQQQEQVQPESDLLTRSEVCQLLSINFTTLWKHTKSGKLLSSGIGNRVFYSRKQVLEAVKPINH
;
A
#
# COMPACT_ATOMS: atom_id res chain seq x y z
N MET A 1 -2.03 20.15 30.87
CA MET A 1 -2.34 19.41 32.11
C MET A 1 -1.48 18.17 32.09
N GLU A 2 -0.55 18.02 33.03
CA GLU A 2 0.33 16.85 33.07
C GLU A 2 -0.35 15.73 33.86
N SER A 3 -0.91 14.76 33.15
CA SER A 3 -1.50 13.57 33.75
C SER A 3 -0.38 12.59 34.11
N GLN A 4 0.06 12.62 35.36
CA GLN A 4 1.02 11.65 35.88
C GLN A 4 0.30 10.40 36.37
N ILE A 5 0.80 9.22 35.97
CA ILE A 5 0.25 7.91 36.32
C ILE A 5 1.25 7.19 37.23
N PHE A 6 0.83 6.86 38.44
CA PHE A 6 1.63 6.08 39.39
C PHE A 6 1.11 4.64 39.42
N LEU A 7 1.97 3.68 39.07
CA LEU A 7 1.65 2.26 39.02
C LEU A 7 2.45 1.53 40.10
N ASN A 8 1.76 1.04 41.12
CA ASN A 8 2.35 0.29 42.24
C ASN A 8 1.84 -1.15 42.25
N GLY A 9 2.70 -2.11 42.57
CA GLY A 9 2.31 -3.53 42.71
C GLY A 9 2.31 -4.33 41.41
N ILE A 10 2.85 -3.78 40.33
CA ILE A 10 3.08 -4.50 39.07
C ILE A 10 4.58 -4.54 38.78
N THR A 11 5.01 -5.61 38.11
CA THR A 11 6.39 -5.69 37.59
C THR A 11 6.47 -5.04 36.21
N LEU A 12 7.67 -4.63 35.81
CA LEU A 12 7.92 -4.02 34.51
C LEU A 12 7.50 -4.94 33.36
N GLU A 13 7.70 -6.25 33.53
CA GLU A 13 7.34 -7.29 32.56
C GLU A 13 5.83 -7.37 32.34
N GLN A 14 5.04 -7.36 33.42
CA GLN A 14 3.57 -7.38 33.36
C GLN A 14 3.00 -6.11 32.70
N LEU A 15 3.65 -4.97 32.93
CA LEU A 15 3.28 -3.72 32.26
C LEU A 15 3.53 -3.82 30.76
N ALA A 16 4.68 -4.33 30.34
CA ALA A 16 5.01 -4.51 28.94
C ALA A 16 4.02 -5.44 28.23
N GLU A 17 3.67 -6.57 28.87
CA GLU A 17 2.72 -7.55 28.34
C GLU A 17 1.30 -6.96 28.17
N ALA A 18 0.85 -6.15 29.12
CA ALA A 18 -0.44 -5.46 29.04
C ALA A 18 -0.50 -4.38 27.93
N LEU A 19 0.63 -3.76 27.59
CA LEU A 19 0.72 -2.73 26.55
C LEU A 19 0.98 -3.28 25.14
N GLN A 20 1.50 -4.51 25.01
CA GLN A 20 1.72 -5.16 23.70
C GLN A 20 0.52 -5.11 22.74
N PRO A 21 -0.72 -5.45 23.15
CA PRO A 21 -1.85 -5.41 22.22
C PRO A 21 -2.21 -4.00 21.75
N LEU A 22 -1.98 -2.97 22.58
CA LEU A 22 -2.25 -1.58 22.22
C LEU A 22 -1.26 -1.04 21.17
N LEU A 23 0.00 -1.46 21.24
CA LEU A 23 1.03 -1.11 20.26
C LEU A 23 0.80 -1.80 18.91
N GLN A 24 0.30 -3.04 18.90
CA GLN A 24 -0.02 -3.77 17.67
C GLN A 24 -1.19 -3.14 16.91
N LEU A 25 -2.20 -2.65 17.63
CA LEU A 25 -3.34 -1.93 17.03
C LEU A 25 -2.90 -0.64 16.33
N GLN A 26 -1.96 0.11 16.92
CA GLN A 26 -1.45 1.35 16.31
C GLN A 26 -0.59 1.13 15.05
N GLN A 27 0.05 -0.04 14.91
CA GLN A 27 0.83 -0.35 13.71
C GLN A 27 -0.04 -0.71 12.50
N GLN A 28 -1.30 -1.10 12.69
CA GLN A 28 -2.19 -1.42 11.58
C GLN A 28 -2.78 -0.18 10.88
N GLU A 29 -2.77 0.99 11.52
CA GLU A 29 -3.29 2.24 10.94
C GLU A 29 -2.24 3.06 10.16
N GLN A 30 -0.97 2.62 10.15
CA GLN A 30 0.05 3.17 9.25
C GLN A 30 0.16 2.42 7.92
N VAL A 31 -0.95 1.89 7.40
CA VAL A 31 -1.05 1.68 5.96
C VAL A 31 -1.14 3.09 5.37
N GLN A 32 0.02 3.69 5.14
CA GLN A 32 0.15 4.93 4.40
C GLN A 32 -0.81 4.83 3.20
N PRO A 33 -1.67 5.83 2.96
CA PRO A 33 -2.30 5.94 1.67
C PRO A 33 -1.19 6.37 0.72
N GLU A 34 -0.31 5.43 0.37
CA GLU A 34 0.67 5.59 -0.68
C GLU A 34 -0.17 5.91 -1.90
N SER A 35 -0.18 7.20 -2.22
CA SER A 35 -0.71 7.76 -3.44
C SER A 35 0.27 7.35 -4.54
N ASP A 36 0.45 6.04 -4.70
CA ASP A 36 1.39 5.39 -5.59
C ASP A 36 0.82 5.48 -7.00
N LEU A 37 0.97 6.69 -7.55
CA LEU A 37 0.90 6.94 -8.96
C LEU A 37 2.23 6.48 -9.56
N LEU A 38 2.18 5.32 -10.19
CA LEU A 38 3.29 4.74 -10.93
C LEU A 38 3.35 5.35 -12.32
N THR A 39 4.56 5.70 -12.75
CA THR A 39 4.88 6.01 -14.12
C THR A 39 4.86 4.74 -14.99
N ARG A 40 4.78 4.90 -16.31
CA ARG A 40 4.84 3.79 -17.27
C ARG A 40 6.05 2.87 -17.05
N SER A 41 7.22 3.44 -16.74
CA SER A 41 8.44 2.67 -16.47
C SER A 41 8.33 1.81 -15.22
N GLU A 42 7.78 2.36 -14.14
CA GLU A 42 7.62 1.64 -12.87
C GLU A 42 6.59 0.51 -13.00
N VAL A 43 5.49 0.73 -13.73
CA VAL A 43 4.52 -0.35 -14.01
C VAL A 43 5.15 -1.47 -14.83
N CYS A 44 5.98 -1.12 -15.82
CA CYS A 44 6.75 -2.08 -16.60
C CYS A 44 7.67 -2.93 -15.72
N GLN A 45 8.37 -2.30 -14.77
CA GLN A 45 9.23 -3.01 -13.82
C GLN A 45 8.41 -3.89 -12.86
N LEU A 46 7.29 -3.38 -12.34
CA LEU A 46 6.43 -4.08 -11.40
C LEU A 46 5.87 -5.37 -12.00
N LEU A 47 5.30 -5.29 -13.20
CA LEU A 47 4.73 -6.45 -13.89
C LEU A 47 5.76 -7.23 -14.72
N SER A 48 7.01 -6.76 -14.80
CA SER A 48 8.05 -7.30 -15.68
C SER A 48 7.57 -7.45 -17.14
N ILE A 49 6.90 -6.43 -17.67
CA ILE A 49 6.40 -6.36 -19.05
C ILE A 49 7.11 -5.28 -19.86
N ASN A 50 6.91 -5.29 -21.18
CA ASN A 50 7.43 -4.25 -22.07
C ASN A 50 6.41 -3.12 -22.32
N PHE A 51 6.86 -1.93 -22.74
CA PHE A 51 6.00 -0.76 -22.96
C PHE A 51 4.87 -1.01 -23.97
N THR A 52 5.15 -1.81 -24.99
CA THR A 52 4.16 -2.20 -26.01
C THR A 52 3.03 -3.04 -25.41
N THR A 53 3.36 -3.94 -24.49
CA THR A 53 2.40 -4.77 -23.74
C THR A 53 1.58 -3.91 -22.79
N LEU A 54 2.23 -3.00 -22.05
CA LEU A 54 1.54 -2.02 -21.19
C LEU A 54 0.52 -1.19 -21.99
N TRP A 55 0.90 -0.71 -23.18
CA TRP A 55 0.00 0.04 -24.05
C TRP A 55 -1.18 -0.82 -24.53
N LYS A 56 -0.95 -2.08 -24.90
CA LYS A 56 -2.02 -3.02 -25.28
C LYS A 56 -3.02 -3.20 -24.14
N HIS A 57 -2.56 -3.38 -22.90
CA HIS A 57 -3.43 -3.52 -21.72
C HIS A 57 -4.21 -2.23 -21.42
N THR A 58 -3.56 -1.08 -21.58
CA THR A 58 -4.22 0.23 -21.43
C THR A 58 -5.30 0.43 -22.49
N LYS A 59 -4.98 0.14 -23.76
CA LYS A 59 -5.92 0.27 -24.88
C LYS A 59 -7.07 -0.74 -24.81
N SER A 60 -6.82 -1.94 -24.29
CA SER A 60 -7.86 -2.95 -24.08
C SER A 60 -8.73 -2.68 -22.84
N GLY A 61 -8.48 -1.60 -22.09
CA GLY A 61 -9.21 -1.26 -20.86
C GLY A 61 -8.94 -2.19 -19.67
N LYS A 62 -7.88 -3.01 -19.73
CA LYS A 62 -7.48 -3.91 -18.63
C LYS A 62 -6.76 -3.17 -17.51
N LEU A 63 -6.11 -2.06 -17.84
CA LEU A 63 -5.46 -1.14 -16.89
C LEU A 63 -6.03 0.26 -17.13
N LEU A 64 -6.50 0.96 -16.09
CA LEU A 64 -6.86 2.37 -16.26
C LEU A 64 -5.62 3.25 -16.15
N SER A 65 -5.47 4.12 -17.13
CA SER A 65 -4.44 5.14 -17.19
C SER A 65 -4.99 6.51 -16.82
N SER A 66 -4.30 7.24 -15.96
CA SER A 66 -4.60 8.63 -15.62
C SER A 66 -3.55 9.53 -16.26
N GLY A 67 -3.97 10.53 -17.04
CA GLY A 67 -3.06 11.47 -17.71
C GLY A 67 -3.03 12.83 -17.02
N ILE A 68 -1.86 13.45 -16.98
CA ILE A 68 -1.72 14.89 -16.74
C ILE A 68 -0.84 15.49 -17.85
N GLY A 69 -1.47 16.27 -18.75
CA GLY A 69 -0.83 16.72 -19.98
C GLY A 69 -0.25 15.56 -20.81
N ASN A 70 1.06 15.57 -21.04
CA ASN A 70 1.77 14.55 -21.82
C ASN A 70 2.25 13.34 -21.00
N ARG A 71 2.07 13.35 -19.68
CA ARG A 71 2.51 12.25 -18.79
C ARG A 71 1.33 11.36 -18.44
N VAL A 72 1.59 10.06 -18.37
CA VAL A 72 0.59 9.05 -18.01
C VAL A 72 1.06 8.28 -16.79
N PHE A 73 0.14 8.17 -15.83
CA PHE A 73 0.29 7.52 -14.55
C PHE A 73 -0.72 6.39 -14.39
N TYR A 74 -0.42 5.47 -13.49
CA TYR A 74 -1.26 4.34 -13.13
C TYR A 74 -1.33 4.24 -11.62
N SER A 75 -2.49 3.94 -11.07
CA SER A 75 -2.59 3.65 -9.65
C SER A 75 -2.07 2.24 -9.38
N ARG A 76 -1.11 2.09 -8.46
CA ARG A 76 -0.56 0.79 -8.08
C ARG A 76 -1.63 -0.21 -7.63
N LYS A 77 -2.62 0.24 -6.86
CA LYS A 77 -3.75 -0.60 -6.41
C LYS A 77 -4.48 -1.22 -7.60
N GLN A 78 -4.88 -0.40 -8.58
CA GLN A 78 -5.55 -0.90 -9.77
C GLN A 78 -4.67 -1.82 -10.63
N VAL A 79 -3.37 -1.53 -10.73
CA VAL A 79 -2.44 -2.40 -11.47
C VAL A 79 -2.43 -3.80 -10.86
N LEU A 80 -2.39 -3.90 -9.53
CA LEU A 80 -2.44 -5.18 -8.81
C LEU A 80 -3.81 -5.85 -8.94
N GLU A 81 -4.92 -5.11 -8.84
CA GLU A 81 -6.28 -5.64 -9.03
C GLU A 81 -6.53 -6.19 -10.44
N ALA A 82 -5.84 -5.65 -11.44
CA ALA A 82 -5.91 -6.14 -12.82
C ALA A 82 -5.20 -7.48 -13.02
N VAL A 83 -4.27 -7.84 -12.14
CA VAL A 83 -3.59 -9.15 -12.16
C VAL A 83 -4.54 -10.19 -11.60
N LYS A 84 -5.30 -10.82 -12.49
CA LYS A 84 -6.22 -11.91 -12.16
C LYS A 84 -5.61 -13.26 -12.56
N PRO A 85 -5.85 -14.33 -11.80
CA PRO A 85 -5.43 -15.66 -12.19
C PRO A 85 -6.06 -16.05 -13.53
N ILE A 86 -5.23 -16.57 -14.45
CA ILE A 86 -5.68 -17.09 -15.73
C ILE A 86 -5.96 -18.58 -15.51
N ASN A 87 -7.24 -18.88 -15.21
CA ASN A 87 -7.82 -20.21 -14.96
C ASN A 87 -7.65 -20.80 -13.55
N HIS A 88 -8.75 -21.39 -13.06
CA HIS A 88 -8.82 -22.39 -11.99
C HIS A 88 -9.32 -23.69 -12.65
#